data_AF-A0AAJ1RHZ5-F1
#
_entry.id   AF-A0AAJ1RHZ5-F1
#
_cell.length_a   1.000
_cell.length_b   1.000
_cell.length_c   1.000
_cell.angle_alpha   90.00
_cell.angle_beta   90.00
_cell.angle_gamma   90.00
#
_symmetry.space_group_name_H-M   'P 1'
#
loop_
_entity.id
_entity.type
_entity.pdbx_description
1 polymer ?
#
loop_
_entity_poly.entity_id
_entity_poly.type
_entity_poly.pdbx_seq_one_letter_code
_entity_poly.pdbx_strand_id
1 'polypeptide(L)'
;MRYEILLEQGGFLPEADSICLRNVDELFVLPSLYTAYEHETKRPGFVSPFYASSPGHSFLAQILDEISQLQPKSLLTPFMSVGNQALRDFIKKWDPDISIFPSYFFNPTYIRGKKYNGDGPVYAEQLWGTTKSLYENLPDDQRAAALAITENLTEIWQGLQVNS
;
A
#
# COMPACT_ATOMS: atom_id res chain seq x y z
N MET A 1 -3.67 6.69 -6.43
CA MET A 1 -2.73 7.54 -5.66
C MET A 1 -1.37 6.89 -5.41
N ARG A 2 -1.23 5.85 -4.56
CA ARG A 2 0.11 5.27 -4.25
C ARG A 2 0.94 4.93 -5.49
N TYR A 3 0.34 4.26 -6.47
CA TYR A 3 1.03 3.89 -7.71
C TYR A 3 1.47 5.10 -8.53
N GLU A 4 0.62 6.13 -8.63
CA GLU A 4 0.95 7.39 -9.34
C GLU A 4 2.09 8.13 -8.65
N ILE A 5 2.02 8.30 -7.33
CA ILE A 5 3.06 8.99 -6.55
C ILE A 5 4.41 8.26 -6.70
N LEU A 6 4.42 6.94 -6.56
CA LEU A 6 5.65 6.16 -6.71
C LEU A 6 6.17 6.15 -8.16
N LEU A 7 5.29 6.22 -9.16
CA LEU A 7 5.69 6.32 -10.55
C LEU A 7 6.32 7.70 -10.84
N GLU A 8 5.68 8.78 -10.40
CA GLU A 8 6.12 10.14 -10.71
C GLU A 8 7.32 10.58 -9.88
N GLN A 9 7.29 10.32 -8.57
CA GLN A 9 8.24 10.86 -7.61
C GLN A 9 9.24 9.80 -7.12
N GLY A 10 8.88 8.52 -7.18
CA GLY A 10 9.62 7.46 -6.50
C GLY A 10 9.64 7.67 -4.99
N GLY A 11 10.77 7.31 -4.37
CA GLY A 11 10.98 7.46 -2.93
C GLY A 11 10.33 6.35 -2.12
N PHE A 12 10.10 6.61 -0.84
CA PHE A 12 9.53 5.68 0.14
C PHE A 12 8.19 6.21 0.67
N LEU A 13 7.16 5.36 0.63
CA LEU A 13 5.80 5.64 1.06
C LEU A 13 5.35 4.59 2.11
N PRO A 14 5.54 4.87 3.41
CA PRO A 14 5.14 3.96 4.48
C PRO A 14 3.61 3.83 4.57
N GLU A 15 3.14 2.77 5.23
CA GLU A 15 1.72 2.62 5.55
C GLU A 15 1.32 3.53 6.71
N ALA A 16 0.20 4.23 6.57
CA ALA A 16 -0.23 5.28 7.50
C ALA A 16 -0.58 4.74 8.90
N ASP A 17 -0.91 3.46 9.00
CA ASP A 17 -1.24 2.75 10.23
C ASP A 17 -0.12 1.83 10.70
N SER A 18 1.12 2.18 10.39
CA SER A 18 2.32 1.49 10.86
C SER A 18 3.07 2.30 11.92
N ILE A 19 3.57 1.61 12.94
CA ILE A 19 4.50 2.18 13.92
C ILE A 19 5.91 1.98 13.39
N CYS A 20 6.65 3.07 13.22
CA CYS A 20 8.07 3.02 12.86
C CYS A 20 8.91 2.54 14.06
N LEU A 21 9.65 1.44 13.88
CA LEU A 21 10.52 0.84 14.90
C LEU A 21 12.01 1.04 14.58
N ARG A 22 12.35 1.31 13.32
CA ARG A 22 13.72 1.53 12.84
C ARG A 22 13.72 2.39 11.58
N ASN A 23 14.81 3.15 11.36
CA ASN A 23 15.08 3.79 10.06
C ASN A 23 15.23 2.75 8.95
N VAL A 24 14.98 3.17 7.71
CA VAL A 24 15.01 2.31 6.53
C VAL A 24 16.18 2.64 5.60
N ASP A 25 17.21 3.33 6.09
CA ASP A 25 18.32 3.86 5.28
C ASP A 25 19.11 2.75 4.57
N GLU A 26 19.16 1.56 5.17
CA GLU A 26 19.77 0.35 4.60
C GLU A 26 18.86 -0.39 3.62
N LEU A 27 17.57 -0.04 3.60
CA LEU A 27 16.61 -0.56 2.65
C LEU A 27 16.57 0.33 1.41
N PHE A 28 16.21 -0.24 0.26
CA PHE A 28 16.00 0.50 -0.98
C PHE A 28 17.27 1.08 -1.64
N VAL A 29 18.42 0.43 -1.43
CA VAL A 29 19.73 0.89 -1.94
C VAL A 29 19.95 0.67 -3.44
N LEU A 30 19.11 -0.12 -4.10
CA LEU A 30 19.18 -0.36 -5.54
C LEU A 30 17.97 0.27 -6.24
N PRO A 31 18.11 0.70 -7.51
CA PRO A 31 16.95 1.10 -8.30
C PRO A 31 16.03 -0.11 -8.52
N SER A 32 14.88 -0.13 -7.86
CA SER A 32 13.87 -1.19 -7.96
C SER A 32 12.52 -0.66 -7.48
N LEU A 33 11.48 -1.43 -7.74
CA LEU A 33 10.19 -1.33 -7.07
C LEU A 33 10.15 -2.33 -5.91
N TYR A 34 9.78 -1.86 -4.72
CA TYR A 34 9.93 -2.59 -3.47
C TYR A 34 8.59 -2.85 -2.78
N THR A 35 8.38 -4.08 -2.34
CA THR A 35 7.27 -4.47 -1.46
C THR A 35 7.77 -5.48 -0.41
N ALA A 36 6.89 -5.98 0.45
CA ALA A 36 7.15 -7.10 1.34
C ALA A 36 6.00 -8.10 1.28
N TYR A 37 6.26 -9.36 1.60
CA TYR A 37 5.19 -10.33 1.78
C TYR A 37 4.23 -9.90 2.90
N GLU A 38 2.94 -10.22 2.75
CA GLU A 38 1.98 -10.05 3.84
C GLU A 38 2.20 -11.13 4.90
N HIS A 39 2.32 -12.39 4.45
CA HIS A 39 2.82 -13.53 5.22
C HIS A 39 3.10 -14.70 4.28
N GLU A 40 4.35 -15.15 4.20
CA GLU A 40 4.85 -16.14 3.24
C GLU A 40 4.12 -17.49 3.29
N THR A 41 3.74 -17.95 4.49
CA THR A 41 3.16 -19.29 4.69
C THR A 41 1.64 -19.27 4.89
N LYS A 42 1.08 -18.21 5.48
CA LYS A 42 -0.37 -18.12 5.72
C LYS A 42 -1.13 -17.52 4.55
N ARG A 43 -0.46 -16.71 3.72
CA ARG A 43 -1.01 -16.06 2.54
C ARG A 43 0.02 -16.05 1.40
N PRO A 44 0.40 -17.23 0.88
CA PRO A 44 1.44 -17.32 -0.15
C PRO A 44 1.10 -16.43 -1.35
N GLY A 45 2.10 -15.68 -1.81
CA GLY A 45 2.01 -14.74 -2.93
C GLY A 45 1.42 -13.36 -2.58
N PHE A 46 0.71 -13.20 -1.46
CA PHE A 46 0.23 -11.88 -1.06
C PHE A 46 1.39 -11.01 -0.58
N VAL A 47 1.39 -9.78 -1.07
CA VAL A 47 2.34 -8.74 -0.70
C VAL A 47 1.59 -7.50 -0.21
N SER A 48 2.25 -6.71 0.62
CA SER A 48 1.80 -5.36 0.95
C SER A 48 1.76 -4.48 -0.32
N PRO A 49 1.06 -3.33 -0.30
CA PRO A 49 1.25 -2.31 -1.30
C PRO A 49 2.72 -1.89 -1.39
N PHE A 50 3.18 -1.42 -2.55
CA PHE A 50 4.58 -1.02 -2.74
C PHE A 50 5.02 0.03 -1.71
N TYR A 51 6.18 -0.20 -1.10
CA TYR A 51 6.78 0.68 -0.12
C TYR A 51 7.69 1.72 -0.76
N ALA A 52 8.43 1.36 -1.80
CA ALA A 52 9.35 2.30 -2.45
C ALA A 52 9.50 2.01 -3.94
N SER A 53 9.91 3.03 -4.70
CA SER A 53 10.22 2.90 -6.12
C SER A 53 11.29 3.89 -6.53
N SER A 54 12.05 3.54 -7.57
CA SER A 54 12.63 4.57 -8.44
C SER A 54 11.52 5.22 -9.27
N PRO A 55 11.58 6.54 -9.55
CA PRO A 55 10.62 7.18 -10.43
C PRO A 55 10.69 6.54 -11.83
N GLY A 56 9.54 6.45 -12.50
CA GLY A 56 9.42 5.92 -13.86
C GLY A 56 9.45 4.39 -13.98
N HIS A 57 9.28 3.64 -12.89
CA HIS A 57 9.32 2.18 -12.95
C HIS A 57 8.23 1.60 -13.87
N SER A 58 8.63 0.86 -14.90
CA SER A 58 7.74 0.39 -15.97
C SER A 58 6.55 -0.44 -15.47
N PHE A 59 6.76 -1.24 -14.42
CA PHE A 59 5.68 -2.03 -13.83
C PHE A 59 4.57 -1.17 -13.21
N LEU A 60 4.90 -0.02 -12.61
CA LEU A 60 3.88 0.90 -12.09
C LEU A 60 3.07 1.53 -13.22
N ALA A 61 3.73 1.93 -14.31
CA ALA A 61 3.05 2.44 -15.50
C ALA A 61 2.09 1.40 -16.07
N GLN A 62 2.53 0.15 -16.20
CA GLN A 62 1.71 -0.96 -16.68
C GLN A 62 0.49 -1.23 -15.78
N ILE A 63 0.66 -1.17 -14.45
CA ILE A 63 -0.46 -1.29 -13.50
C ILE A 63 -1.46 -0.14 -13.70
N LEU A 64 -0.98 1.10 -13.83
CA LEU A 64 -1.83 2.26 -14.02
C LEU A 64 -2.58 2.23 -15.35
N ASP A 65 -1.93 1.78 -16.43
CA ASP A 65 -2.57 1.56 -17.71
C ASP A 65 -3.72 0.56 -17.58
N GLU A 66 -3.54 -0.58 -16.90
CA GLU A 66 -4.62 -1.54 -16.67
C GLU A 66 -5.75 -0.96 -15.81
N ILE A 67 -5.41 -0.27 -14.71
CA ILE A 67 -6.40 0.35 -13.82
C ILE A 67 -7.19 1.44 -14.55
N SER A 68 -6.57 2.19 -15.46
CA SER A 68 -7.22 3.27 -16.23
C SER A 68 -8.36 2.78 -17.13
N GLN A 69 -8.34 1.50 -17.51
CA GLN A 69 -9.39 0.89 -18.33
C GLN A 69 -10.60 0.42 -17.48
N LEU A 70 -10.47 0.39 -16.16
CA LEU A 70 -11.54 -0.05 -15.27
C LEU A 70 -12.64 1.01 -15.16
N GLN A 71 -13.89 0.56 -15.22
CA GLN A 71 -15.04 1.43 -14.99
C GLN A 71 -15.33 1.51 -13.49
N PRO A 72 -15.72 2.68 -12.93
CA PRO A 72 -16.04 2.79 -11.50
C PRO A 72 -17.06 1.76 -11.02
N LYS A 73 -18.05 1.42 -11.87
CA LYS A 73 -19.10 0.43 -11.57
C LYS A 73 -18.60 -1.02 -11.51
N SER A 74 -17.42 -1.31 -12.07
CA SER A 74 -16.81 -2.65 -12.03
C SER A 74 -15.83 -2.82 -10.87
N LEU A 75 -15.53 -1.75 -10.11
CA LEU A 75 -14.62 -1.84 -8.98
C LEU A 75 -15.26 -2.61 -7.83
N LEU A 76 -14.52 -3.61 -7.34
CA LEU A 76 -14.77 -4.28 -6.07
C LEU A 76 -14.14 -3.49 -4.92
N THR A 77 -13.99 -4.11 -3.75
CA THR A 77 -13.28 -3.53 -2.61
C THR A 77 -11.87 -3.06 -2.99
N PRO A 78 -11.30 -2.04 -2.31
CA PRO A 78 -9.95 -1.56 -2.61
C PRO A 78 -8.92 -2.69 -2.60
N PHE A 79 -9.01 -3.61 -1.65
CA PHE A 79 -8.17 -4.80 -1.54
C PHE A 79 -8.15 -5.66 -2.83
N MET A 80 -9.31 -5.80 -3.49
CA MET A 80 -9.47 -6.62 -4.69
C MET A 80 -9.17 -5.89 -6.00
N SER A 81 -9.51 -4.59 -6.08
CA SER A 81 -9.40 -3.83 -7.34
C SER A 81 -8.02 -3.20 -7.54
N VAL A 82 -7.40 -2.71 -6.46
CA VAL A 82 -6.16 -1.91 -6.53
C VAL A 82 -5.17 -2.20 -5.39
N GLY A 83 -5.55 -3.00 -4.40
CA GLY A 83 -4.75 -3.32 -3.21
C GLY A 83 -4.04 -4.67 -3.31
N ASN A 84 -3.79 -5.32 -2.16
CA ASN A 84 -2.89 -6.48 -2.06
C ASN A 84 -3.30 -7.68 -2.94
N GLN A 85 -4.60 -7.92 -3.16
CA GLN A 85 -5.03 -9.01 -4.05
C GLN A 85 -4.79 -8.66 -5.51
N ALA A 86 -5.17 -7.45 -5.94
CA ALA A 86 -4.88 -6.97 -7.29
C ALA A 86 -3.38 -7.04 -7.57
N LEU A 87 -2.57 -6.55 -6.62
CA LEU A 87 -1.12 -6.55 -6.75
C LEU A 87 -0.53 -7.96 -6.83
N ARG A 88 -0.99 -8.91 -6.01
CA ARG A 88 -0.63 -10.33 -6.14
C ARG A 88 -0.91 -10.82 -7.56
N ASP A 89 -2.11 -10.53 -8.07
CA ASP A 89 -2.55 -11.02 -9.36
C ASP A 89 -1.77 -10.36 -10.51
N PHE A 90 -1.41 -9.07 -10.40
CA PHE A 90 -0.52 -8.38 -11.35
C PHE A 90 0.89 -8.97 -11.36
N ILE A 91 1.50 -9.21 -10.19
CA ILE A 91 2.81 -9.85 -10.08
C ILE A 91 2.77 -11.23 -10.71
N LYS A 92 1.73 -12.02 -10.42
CA LYS A 92 1.56 -13.35 -11.03
C LYS A 92 1.35 -13.30 -12.54
N LYS A 93 0.63 -12.28 -13.04
CA LYS A 93 0.31 -12.10 -14.46
C LYS A 93 1.54 -11.73 -15.29
N TRP A 94 2.40 -10.88 -14.75
CA TRP A 94 3.46 -10.23 -15.53
C TRP A 94 4.88 -10.56 -15.08
N ASP A 95 5.05 -11.23 -13.94
CA ASP A 95 6.34 -11.65 -13.38
C ASP A 95 7.43 -10.56 -13.48
N PRO A 96 7.16 -9.37 -12.91
CA PRO A 96 8.04 -8.22 -13.05
C PRO A 96 9.33 -8.40 -12.23
N ASP A 97 10.38 -7.71 -12.66
CA ASP A 97 11.59 -7.56 -11.84
C ASP A 97 11.31 -6.57 -10.70
N ILE A 98 11.09 -7.10 -9.49
CA ILE A 98 10.80 -6.35 -8.27
C ILE A 98 11.49 -6.97 -7.07
N SER A 99 11.70 -6.16 -6.04
CA SER A 99 12.28 -6.59 -4.78
C SER A 99 11.19 -6.84 -3.73
N ILE A 100 11.08 -8.06 -3.23
CA ILE A 100 10.11 -8.45 -2.20
C ILE A 100 10.83 -8.81 -0.91
N PHE A 101 10.64 -8.00 0.13
CA PHE A 101 11.18 -8.26 1.46
C PHE A 101 10.39 -9.34 2.22
N PRO A 102 11.02 -9.98 3.22
CA PRO A 102 10.30 -10.82 4.19
C PRO A 102 9.20 -10.06 4.91
N SER A 103 8.10 -10.73 5.25
CA SER A 103 6.95 -10.08 5.90
C SER A 103 7.32 -9.43 7.22
N TYR A 104 8.22 -10.04 7.99
CA TYR A 104 8.58 -9.55 9.33
C TYR A 104 9.28 -8.19 9.33
N PHE A 105 9.75 -7.69 8.19
CA PHE A 105 10.32 -6.34 8.09
C PHE A 105 9.28 -5.27 8.47
N PHE A 106 8.03 -5.45 8.03
CA PHE A 106 6.96 -4.46 8.22
C PHE A 106 5.70 -5.02 8.90
N ASN A 107 5.55 -6.35 8.89
CA ASN A 107 4.44 -7.12 9.45
C ASN A 107 4.97 -8.23 10.39
N PRO A 108 5.74 -7.89 11.44
CA PRO A 108 6.30 -8.88 12.38
C PRO A 108 5.20 -9.63 13.13
N THR A 109 4.05 -9.00 13.40
CA THR A 109 2.86 -9.69 13.90
C THR A 109 1.84 -9.80 12.78
N TYR A 110 1.65 -11.02 12.29
CA TYR A 110 0.55 -11.28 11.36
C TYR A 110 -0.79 -11.01 12.04
N ILE A 111 -1.77 -10.55 11.28
CA ILE A 111 -3.09 -10.15 11.80
C ILE A 111 -3.78 -11.19 12.70
N ARG A 112 -3.52 -12.49 12.47
CA ARG A 112 -4.04 -13.60 13.31
C ARG A 112 -3.12 -13.97 14.48
N GLY A 113 -2.27 -13.06 14.94
CA GLY A 113 -1.50 -13.16 16.18
C GLY A 113 -0.18 -13.93 16.11
N LYS A 114 0.24 -14.43 14.94
CA LYS A 114 1.56 -15.07 14.82
C LYS A 114 2.63 -13.98 14.80
N LYS A 115 3.47 -13.94 15.83
CA LYS A 115 4.58 -13.02 15.94
C LYS A 115 5.88 -13.64 15.44
N TYR A 116 6.68 -12.83 14.75
CA TYR A 116 8.05 -13.13 14.41
C TYR A 116 8.92 -13.13 15.68
N ASN A 117 9.66 -14.23 15.89
CA ASN A 117 10.51 -14.44 17.06
C ASN A 117 11.98 -14.68 16.68
N GLY A 118 12.39 -14.27 15.48
CA GLY A 118 13.79 -14.38 15.04
C GLY A 118 14.59 -13.11 15.36
N ASP A 119 15.89 -13.14 15.10
CA ASP A 119 16.82 -12.05 15.43
C ASP A 119 16.98 -11.02 14.30
N GLY A 120 16.26 -11.22 13.19
CA GLY A 120 16.30 -10.32 12.03
C GLY A 120 15.74 -8.92 12.32
N PRO A 121 16.07 -7.94 11.46
CA PRO A 121 15.64 -6.55 11.64
C PRO A 121 14.12 -6.40 11.44
N VAL A 122 13.49 -5.64 12.33
CA VAL A 122 12.07 -5.23 12.21
C VAL A 122 12.04 -3.71 12.08
N TYR A 123 11.41 -3.22 11.02
CA TYR A 123 11.38 -1.79 10.67
C TYR A 123 10.08 -1.13 11.05
N ALA A 124 8.97 -1.85 10.95
CA ALA A 124 7.67 -1.34 11.37
C ALA A 124 6.77 -2.44 11.94
N GLU A 125 5.73 -2.00 12.66
CA GLU A 125 4.61 -2.83 13.08
C GLU A 125 3.32 -2.25 12.48
N GLN A 126 2.71 -2.99 11.55
CA GLN A 126 1.40 -2.65 11.02
C GLN A 126 0.28 -2.90 12.05
N LEU A 127 -0.59 -1.91 12.25
CA LEU A 127 -1.69 -2.00 13.21
C LEU A 127 -2.90 -2.76 12.68
N TRP A 128 -3.07 -2.81 11.35
CA TRP A 128 -4.22 -3.41 10.66
C TRP A 128 -5.51 -2.64 10.94
N GLY A 129 -5.46 -1.31 10.84
CA GLY A 129 -6.48 -0.40 11.34
C GLY A 129 -7.89 -0.71 10.82
N THR A 130 -8.04 -0.89 9.50
CA THR A 130 -9.33 -1.25 8.91
C THR A 130 -9.77 -2.65 9.31
N THR A 131 -8.86 -3.64 9.28
CA THR A 131 -9.23 -5.04 9.52
C THR A 131 -9.56 -5.33 10.98
N LYS A 132 -9.02 -4.54 11.91
CA LYS A 132 -9.35 -4.59 13.34
C LYS A 132 -10.38 -3.54 13.75
N SER A 133 -11.01 -2.84 12.79
CA SER A 133 -12.02 -1.80 13.05
C SER A 133 -11.54 -0.68 13.99
N LEU A 134 -10.24 -0.37 13.99
CA LEU A 134 -9.65 0.62 14.91
C LEU A 134 -10.15 2.05 14.65
N TYR A 135 -10.71 2.32 13.47
CA TYR A 135 -11.22 3.63 13.08
C TYR A 135 -12.72 3.83 13.37
N GLU A 136 -13.45 2.80 13.80
CA GLU A 136 -14.90 2.91 14.00
C GLU A 136 -15.26 3.85 15.16
N ASN A 137 -14.37 4.00 16.14
CA ASN A 137 -14.57 4.80 17.36
C ASN A 137 -13.52 5.90 17.52
N LEU A 138 -13.11 6.54 16.42
CA LEU A 138 -12.25 7.73 16.52
C LEU A 138 -12.99 8.83 17.30
N PRO A 139 -12.30 9.61 18.14
CA PRO A 139 -12.87 10.76 18.84
C PRO A 139 -13.63 11.70 17.89
N ASP A 140 -14.77 12.24 18.36
CA ASP A 140 -15.74 13.00 17.55
C ASP A 140 -15.15 14.21 16.82
N ASP A 141 -14.09 14.82 17.35
CA ASP A 141 -13.38 15.97 16.78
C ASP A 141 -12.62 15.61 15.48
N GLN A 142 -12.09 14.39 15.37
CA GLN A 142 -11.48 13.90 14.13
C GLN A 142 -12.53 13.41 13.13
N ARG A 143 -13.67 12.89 13.62
CA ARG A 143 -14.76 12.39 12.80
C ARG A 143 -15.51 13.51 12.09
N ALA A 144 -15.73 14.65 12.75
CA ALA A 144 -16.34 15.84 12.15
C ALA A 144 -15.47 16.44 11.03
N ALA A 145 -14.15 16.48 11.21
CA ALA A 145 -13.22 16.95 10.19
C ALA A 145 -13.20 16.02 8.96
N ALA A 146 -13.19 14.69 9.17
CA ALA A 146 -13.28 13.72 8.09
C ALA A 146 -14.62 13.80 7.34
N LEU A 147 -15.74 13.97 8.05
CA LEU A 147 -17.07 14.11 7.47
C LEU A 147 -17.18 15.37 6.59
N ALA A 148 -16.69 16.51 7.07
CA ALA A 148 -16.67 17.76 6.30
C ALA A 148 -15.87 17.67 5.00
N ILE A 149 -14.77 16.90 4.99
CA ILE A 149 -13.99 16.62 3.78
C ILE A 149 -14.79 15.71 2.83
N THR A 150 -15.43 14.66 3.36
CA THR A 150 -16.22 13.72 2.53
C THR A 150 -17.48 14.34 1.93
N GLU A 151 -18.17 15.22 2.65
CA GLU A 151 -19.38 15.90 2.17
C GLU A 151 -19.07 16.89 1.03
N ASN A 152 -17.87 17.49 1.05
CA ASN A 152 -17.40 18.40 0.00
C ASN A 152 -16.61 17.71 -1.13
N LEU A 153 -16.50 16.37 -1.15
CA LEU A 153 -15.74 15.67 -2.18
C LEU A 153 -16.20 16.05 -3.59
N THR A 154 -17.50 16.18 -3.83
CA THR A 154 -18.01 16.55 -5.17
C THR A 154 -17.48 17.92 -5.63
N GLU A 155 -17.35 18.89 -4.73
CA GLU A 155 -16.81 20.23 -5.03
C GLU A 155 -15.29 20.22 -5.14
N ILE A 156 -14.59 19.46 -4.28
CA ILE A 156 -13.13 19.28 -4.34
C ILE A 156 -12.70 18.65 -5.67
N TRP A 157 -13.44 17.65 -6.15
CA TRP A 157 -13.18 17.00 -7.43
C TRP A 157 -13.54 17.89 -8.64
N GLN A 158 -14.52 18.79 -8.51
CA GLN A 158 -14.84 19.79 -9.55
C GLN A 158 -13.83 20.95 -9.60
N GLY A 159 -13.17 21.26 -8.48
CA GLY A 159 -12.17 22.33 -8.38
C GLY A 159 -10.77 21.99 -8.88
N LEU A 160 -10.46 20.70 -9.07
CA LEU A 160 -9.22 20.25 -9.71
C LEU A 160 -9.39 20.35 -11.24
N GLN A 161 -8.97 21.47 -11.83
CA GLN A 161 -8.86 21.54 -13.29
C GLN A 161 -7.91 20.43 -13.77
N VAL A 162 -8.46 19.51 -14.55
CA VAL A 162 -7.67 18.56 -15.33
C VAL A 162 -6.98 19.39 -16.41
N ASN A 163 -5.70 19.72 -16.18
CA ASN A 163 -4.88 20.25 -17.26
C ASN A 163 -4.73 19.14 -18.30
N SER A 164 -5.41 19.35 -19.43
CA SER A 164 -5.36 18.57 -20.67
C SER A 164 -4.02 18.67 -21.38
#